data_AF-W7ESF3-F1
#
_entry.id   AF-W7ESF3-F1
#
_cell.length_a   1.000
_cell.length_b   1.000
_cell.length_c   1.000
_cell.angle_alpha   90.00
_cell.angle_beta   90.00
_cell.angle_gamma   90.00
#
_symmetry.space_group_name_H-M   'P 1'
#
loop_
_entity.id
_entity.type
_entity.pdbx_description
1 polymer ?
#
loop_
_entity_poly.entity_id
_entity_poly.type
_entity_poly.pdbx_seq_one_letter_code
_entity_poly.pdbx_strand_id
1 'polypeptide(L)'
;MENIKVRLGQKQIWVDAQTFRAWFPKQKSENSIQGDLWVQRLHNYFNSHFGIRKEVIQKTLERFFGILGPYAQHGNGETRHRVRQVLQHYLDQECLNNAYRTKDLQCLRHTFIILVQLARKFESSLLVEALSTFWDHTKDKINRHEKSEYLADWKKAAEKVQESHEIRPLAASIQQRHGRARPAPVVKYGRRKVDFKLEVPVFANPACAHPVIVPVRYRRDEYFDKLNKIQYQQREMKETLENVNGKLDRLIRGAY
;
A
#
# COMPACT_ATOMS: atom_id res chain seq x y z
N MET A 1 8.89 -26.20 -4.69
CA MET A 1 8.86 -24.80 -4.25
C MET A 1 10.06 -24.58 -3.34
N GLU A 2 10.90 -23.60 -3.67
CA GLU A 2 12.08 -23.25 -2.87
C GLU A 2 11.63 -22.42 -1.67
N ASN A 3 12.00 -22.82 -0.45
CA ASN A 3 11.63 -22.11 0.77
C ASN A 3 12.87 -21.61 1.50
N ILE A 4 12.80 -20.38 2.01
CA ILE A 4 13.81 -19.79 2.89
C ILE A 4 13.39 -19.98 4.34
N LYS A 5 14.31 -20.51 5.14
CA LYS A 5 14.12 -20.70 6.58
C LYS A 5 14.58 -19.48 7.36
N VAL A 6 13.66 -18.76 8.00
CA VAL A 6 13.95 -17.64 8.89
C VAL A 6 13.95 -18.13 10.34
N ARG A 7 15.08 -17.98 11.05
CA ARG A 7 15.21 -18.31 12.48
C ARG A 7 15.07 -17.05 13.33
N LEU A 8 14.09 -17.01 14.21
CA LEU A 8 13.83 -15.92 15.16
C LEU A 8 13.65 -16.51 16.55
N GLY A 9 14.66 -16.36 17.41
CA GLY A 9 14.76 -17.04 18.70
C GLY A 9 14.64 -18.55 18.53
N GLN A 10 13.67 -19.15 19.23
CA GLN A 10 13.38 -20.58 19.13
C GLN A 10 12.46 -20.94 17.95
N LYS A 11 11.90 -19.95 17.25
CA LYS A 11 10.95 -20.19 16.15
C LYS A 11 11.65 -20.29 14.80
N GLN A 12 11.10 -21.15 13.95
CA GLN A 12 11.52 -21.33 12.58
C GLN A 12 10.31 -21.07 11.69
N ILE A 13 10.42 -20.06 10.84
CA ILE A 13 9.37 -19.64 9.92
C ILE A 13 9.87 -19.93 8.50
N TRP A 14 9.08 -20.66 7.74
CA TRP A 14 9.34 -20.90 6.33
C TRP A 14 8.68 -19.82 5.51
N VAL A 15 9.39 -19.27 4.53
CA VAL A 15 8.87 -18.24 3.62
C VAL A 15 9.21 -18.71 2.21
N ASP A 16 8.27 -18.59 1.27
CA ASP A 16 8.56 -18.88 -0.13
C ASP A 16 9.74 -18.02 -0.62
N ALA A 17 10.72 -18.63 -1.28
CA ALA A 17 11.97 -17.95 -1.64
C ALA A 17 11.74 -16.81 -2.64
N GLN A 18 10.79 -16.97 -3.57
CA GLN A 18 10.45 -15.93 -4.53
C GLN A 18 9.83 -14.72 -3.83
N THR A 19 8.88 -14.97 -2.93
CA THR A 19 8.24 -13.95 -2.10
C THR A 19 9.28 -13.25 -1.24
N PHE A 20 10.15 -14.00 -0.55
CA PHE A 20 11.19 -13.41 0.27
C PHE A 20 12.13 -12.50 -0.54
N ARG A 21 12.61 -12.95 -1.70
CA ARG A 21 13.50 -12.16 -2.57
C ARG A 21 12.82 -10.89 -3.09
N ALA A 22 11.51 -10.95 -3.38
CA ALA A 22 10.75 -9.78 -3.79
C ALA A 22 10.58 -8.74 -2.66
N TRP A 23 10.37 -9.21 -1.43
CA TRP A 23 10.23 -8.35 -0.25
C TRP A 23 11.58 -7.84 0.29
N PHE A 24 12.69 -8.54 0.03
CA PHE A 24 14.02 -8.21 0.56
C PHE A 24 15.10 -8.25 -0.53
N PRO A 25 15.07 -7.36 -1.53
CA PRO A 25 15.95 -7.44 -2.70
C PRO A 25 17.44 -7.31 -2.36
N LYS A 26 17.80 -6.58 -1.29
CA LYS A 26 19.19 -6.46 -0.83
C LYS A 26 19.71 -7.65 -0.03
N GLN A 27 18.84 -8.58 0.37
CA GLN A 27 19.25 -9.75 1.14
C GLN A 27 19.64 -10.89 0.21
N LYS A 28 20.95 -11.16 0.11
CA LYS A 28 21.47 -12.38 -0.53
C LYS A 28 21.41 -13.52 0.47
N SER A 29 20.43 -14.40 0.33
CA SER A 29 20.32 -15.62 1.14
C SER A 29 19.84 -16.77 0.27
N GLU A 30 20.60 -17.86 0.29
CA GLU A 30 20.31 -19.04 -0.52
C GLU A 30 19.20 -19.86 0.13
N ASN A 31 19.35 -20.30 1.38
CA ASN A 31 18.39 -21.24 2.00
C ASN A 31 17.98 -20.91 3.45
N SER A 32 18.73 -20.08 4.17
CA SER A 32 18.40 -19.75 5.56
C SER A 32 18.88 -18.37 5.99
N ILE A 33 18.16 -17.78 6.95
CA ILE A 33 18.42 -16.44 7.49
C ILE A 33 18.38 -16.50 9.01
N GLN A 34 19.42 -15.93 9.62
CA GLN A 34 19.45 -15.66 11.05
C GLN A 34 18.72 -14.33 11.32
N GLY A 35 17.41 -14.41 11.58
CA GLY A 35 16.58 -13.26 11.92
C GLY A 35 16.99 -12.60 13.24
N ASP A 36 17.62 -13.33 14.16
CA ASP A 36 18.12 -12.77 15.42
C ASP A 36 19.18 -11.67 15.22
N LEU A 37 20.00 -11.79 14.17
CA LEU A 37 20.94 -10.72 13.80
C LEU A 37 20.19 -9.46 13.37
N TRP A 38 19.01 -9.61 12.76
CA TRP A 38 18.18 -8.47 12.37
C TRP A 38 17.55 -7.83 13.60
N VAL A 39 17.02 -8.66 14.51
CA VAL A 39 16.48 -8.21 15.81
C VAL A 39 17.52 -7.41 16.57
N GLN A 40 18.75 -7.92 16.70
CA GLN A 40 19.82 -7.23 17.42
C GLN A 40 20.20 -5.89 16.75
N ARG A 41 20.34 -5.87 15.42
CA ARG A 41 20.67 -4.64 14.68
C ARG A 41 19.56 -3.59 14.80
N LEU A 42 18.30 -4.00 14.74
CA LEU A 42 17.15 -3.11 14.92
C LEU A 42 17.05 -2.62 16.37
N HIS A 43 17.33 -3.49 17.35
CA HIS A 43 17.34 -3.12 18.76
C HIS A 43 18.39 -2.05 19.04
N ASN A 44 19.62 -2.21 18.55
CA ASN A 44 20.67 -1.22 18.70
C ASN A 44 20.29 0.14 18.07
N TYR A 45 19.54 0.12 16.96
CA TYR A 45 19.03 1.33 16.33
C TYR A 45 17.92 2.00 17.16
N PHE A 46 16.97 1.22 17.68
CA PHE A 46 15.79 1.77 18.37
C PHE A 46 16.03 2.10 19.83
N ASN A 47 16.98 1.46 20.50
CA ASN A 47 17.30 1.72 21.91
C ASN A 47 17.67 3.20 22.14
N SER A 48 18.34 3.82 21.16
CA SER A 48 18.77 5.21 21.24
C SER A 48 17.68 6.24 20.89
N HIS A 49 16.52 5.82 20.38
CA HIS A 49 15.56 6.74 19.75
C HIS A 49 14.09 6.55 20.15
N PHE A 50 13.64 5.32 20.34
CA PHE A 50 12.22 5.00 20.49
C PHE A 50 11.93 4.07 21.68
N GLY A 51 12.96 3.62 22.42
CA GLY A 51 12.79 2.72 23.57
C GLY A 51 12.12 1.38 23.21
N ILE A 52 12.19 0.96 21.94
CA ILE A 52 11.54 -0.28 21.48
C ILE A 52 12.35 -1.47 21.97
N ARG A 53 11.74 -2.23 22.89
CA ARG A 53 12.34 -3.44 23.46
C ARG A 53 12.57 -4.52 22.41
N LYS A 54 13.61 -5.32 22.61
CA LYS A 54 14.01 -6.42 21.71
C LYS A 54 12.89 -7.42 21.45
N GLU A 55 12.07 -7.71 22.45
CA GLU A 55 10.97 -8.67 22.36
C GLU A 55 9.86 -8.18 21.42
N VAL A 56 9.63 -6.86 21.38
CA VAL A 56 8.66 -6.24 20.46
C VAL A 56 9.14 -6.41 19.03
N ILE A 57 10.42 -6.13 18.78
CA ILE A 57 11.04 -6.29 17.45
C ILE A 57 10.94 -7.74 16.99
N GLN A 58 11.31 -8.69 17.85
CA GLN A 58 11.21 -10.11 17.53
C GLN A 58 9.77 -10.52 17.20
N LYS A 59 8.79 -10.16 18.04
CA LYS A 59 7.37 -10.48 17.80
C LYS A 59 6.84 -9.84 16.51
N THR A 60 7.23 -8.61 16.20
CA THR A 60 6.86 -7.93 14.95
C THR A 60 7.41 -8.68 13.74
N LEU A 61 8.69 -9.06 13.76
CA LEU A 61 9.27 -9.83 12.67
C LEU A 61 8.64 -11.22 12.54
N GLU A 62 8.42 -11.92 13.66
CA GLU A 62 7.74 -13.23 13.65
C GLU A 62 6.37 -13.14 12.98
N ARG A 63 5.55 -12.16 13.37
CA ARG A 63 4.24 -11.93 12.75
C ARG A 63 4.36 -11.59 11.28
N PHE A 64 5.28 -10.69 10.93
CA PHE A 64 5.51 -10.28 9.55
C PHE A 64 5.90 -11.46 8.65
N PHE A 65 6.88 -12.27 9.04
CA PHE A 65 7.24 -13.46 8.27
C PHE A 65 6.15 -14.53 8.28
N GLY A 66 5.35 -14.60 9.34
CA GLY A 66 4.14 -15.43 9.36
C GLY A 66 3.13 -15.04 8.28
N ILE A 67 2.95 -13.74 8.02
CA ILE A 67 2.11 -13.23 6.92
C ILE A 67 2.69 -13.63 5.55
N LEU A 68 4.02 -13.63 5.43
CA LEU A 68 4.74 -14.06 4.23
C LEU A 68 4.91 -15.58 4.11
N GLY A 69 4.34 -16.37 5.04
CA GLY A 69 4.57 -17.80 5.17
C GLY A 69 4.25 -18.62 3.91
N PRO A 70 4.57 -19.93 3.89
CA PRO A 70 4.62 -20.74 2.66
C PRO A 70 3.24 -21.01 2.06
N TYR A 71 2.16 -20.72 2.79
CA TYR A 71 0.77 -20.81 2.33
C TYR A 71 0.21 -19.46 1.84
N ALA A 72 1.03 -18.42 1.74
CA ALA A 72 0.67 -17.20 1.06
C ALA A 72 0.51 -17.52 -0.45
N GLN A 73 -0.74 -17.71 -0.88
CA GLN A 73 -1.07 -17.97 -2.27
C GLN A 73 -0.41 -16.90 -3.15
N HIS A 74 0.36 -17.39 -4.13
CA HIS A 74 1.41 -16.67 -4.83
C HIS A 74 0.90 -15.38 -5.49
N GLY A 75 1.32 -14.24 -4.93
CA GLY A 75 1.12 -12.92 -5.53
C GLY A 75 1.72 -11.82 -4.65
N ASN A 76 2.65 -11.05 -5.21
CA ASN A 76 3.19 -9.86 -4.54
C ASN A 76 2.06 -8.89 -4.15
N GLY A 77 0.97 -8.83 -4.91
CA GLY A 77 -0.25 -8.09 -4.54
C GLY A 77 -0.99 -8.67 -3.34
N GLU A 78 -1.16 -9.98 -3.28
CA GLU A 78 -1.95 -10.64 -2.23
C GLU A 78 -1.25 -10.55 -0.86
N THR A 79 0.07 -10.75 -0.82
CA THR A 79 0.87 -10.57 0.40
C THR A 79 0.88 -9.12 0.88
N ARG A 80 0.99 -8.13 -0.03
CA ARG A 80 0.85 -6.69 0.31
C ARG A 80 -0.51 -6.39 0.93
N HIS A 81 -1.58 -6.89 0.32
CA HIS A 81 -2.94 -6.73 0.82
C HIS A 81 -3.12 -7.35 2.22
N ARG A 82 -2.59 -8.56 2.44
CA ARG A 82 -2.63 -9.22 3.76
C ARG A 82 -1.87 -8.44 4.83
N VAL A 83 -0.68 -7.92 4.53
CA VAL A 83 0.07 -7.06 5.46
C VAL A 83 -0.76 -5.82 5.83
N ARG A 84 -1.39 -5.16 4.85
CA ARG A 84 -2.30 -4.03 5.08
C ARG A 84 -3.48 -4.41 5.98
N GLN A 85 -4.18 -5.50 5.66
CA GLN A 85 -5.32 -5.99 6.43
C GLN A 85 -4.95 -6.31 7.87
N VAL A 86 -3.79 -6.94 8.11
CA VAL A 86 -3.33 -7.26 9.47
C VAL A 86 -3.03 -5.99 10.27
N LEU A 87 -2.38 -4.99 9.65
CA LEU A 87 -2.12 -3.71 10.32
C LEU A 87 -3.41 -2.95 10.62
N GLN A 88 -4.37 -2.94 9.69
CA GLN A 88 -5.70 -2.36 9.91
C GLN A 88 -6.46 -3.08 11.02
N HIS A 89 -6.43 -4.42 11.03
CA HIS A 89 -7.04 -5.20 12.09
C HIS A 89 -6.44 -4.89 13.45
N TYR A 90 -5.11 -4.75 13.56
CA TYR A 90 -4.47 -4.35 14.82
C TYR A 90 -4.86 -2.94 15.26
N LEU A 91 -4.97 -1.99 14.32
CA LEU A 91 -5.48 -0.65 14.62
C LEU A 91 -6.91 -0.72 15.14
N ASP A 92 -7.78 -1.47 14.49
CA ASP A 92 -9.17 -1.62 14.90
C ASP A 92 -9.28 -2.24 16.30
N GLN A 93 -8.51 -3.31 16.56
CA GLN A 93 -8.44 -3.96 17.86
C GLN A 93 -7.91 -3.04 18.95
N GLU A 94 -6.82 -2.30 18.71
CA GLU A 94 -6.28 -1.35 19.70
C GLU A 94 -7.25 -0.18 19.96
N CYS A 95 -7.90 0.35 18.91
CA CYS A 95 -8.93 1.37 19.08
C CYS A 95 -10.14 0.88 19.89
N LEU A 96 -10.58 -0.38 19.68
CA LEU A 96 -11.69 -0.98 20.44
C LEU A 96 -11.29 -1.27 21.90
N ASN A 97 -10.11 -1.82 22.13
CA ASN A 97 -9.59 -2.13 23.47
C ASN A 97 -9.27 -0.87 24.29
N ASN A 98 -8.97 0.24 23.62
CA ASN A 98 -8.75 1.55 24.23
C ASN A 98 -10.04 2.26 24.68
N ALA A 99 -11.21 1.61 24.59
CA ALA A 99 -12.42 2.09 25.26
C ALA A 99 -12.29 2.12 26.80
N TYR A 100 -11.41 1.28 27.37
CA TYR A 100 -11.23 1.12 28.82
C TYR A 100 -9.79 1.32 29.33
N ARG A 101 -8.83 1.69 28.46
CA ARG A 101 -7.42 1.95 28.80
C ARG A 101 -6.95 3.29 28.27
N THR A 102 -5.85 3.78 28.82
CA THR A 102 -5.16 4.99 28.33
C THR A 102 -4.94 4.86 26.83
N LYS A 103 -5.51 5.80 26.07
CA LYS A 103 -5.37 6.00 24.63
C LYS A 103 -3.90 5.91 24.20
N ASP A 104 -3.38 4.71 23.97
CA ASP A 104 -2.07 4.53 23.36
C ASP A 104 -2.18 3.48 22.28
N LEU A 105 -1.72 3.84 21.09
CA LEU A 105 -1.54 2.89 20.00
C LEU A 105 -0.10 2.39 20.02
N GLN A 106 0.48 2.21 21.23
CA GLN A 106 1.92 2.04 21.40
C GLN A 106 2.42 0.79 20.66
N CYS A 107 1.68 -0.31 20.75
CA CYS A 107 2.05 -1.57 20.12
C CYS A 107 2.00 -1.46 18.60
N LEU A 108 0.95 -0.86 18.04
CA LEU A 108 0.85 -0.59 16.62
C LEU A 108 1.91 0.42 16.14
N ARG A 109 2.17 1.48 16.90
CA ARG A 109 3.18 2.50 16.60
C ARG A 109 4.57 1.89 16.47
N HIS A 110 4.98 1.10 17.47
CA HIS A 110 6.25 0.39 17.41
C HIS A 110 6.30 -0.58 16.22
N THR A 111 5.22 -1.32 15.97
CA THR A 111 5.12 -2.22 14.81
C THR A 111 5.33 -1.48 13.50
N PHE A 112 4.65 -0.34 13.31
CA PHE A 112 4.80 0.48 12.12
C PHE A 112 6.23 0.99 11.97
N ILE A 113 6.82 1.57 13.02
CA ILE A 113 8.20 2.09 13.01
C ILE A 113 9.22 0.99 12.67
N ILE A 114 9.07 -0.21 13.24
CA ILE A 114 9.93 -1.36 12.95
C ILE A 114 9.83 -1.73 11.46
N LEU A 115 8.62 -1.83 10.92
CA LEU A 115 8.40 -2.19 9.53
C LEU A 115 8.91 -1.11 8.56
N VAL A 116 8.76 0.17 8.87
CA VAL A 116 9.35 1.27 8.09
C VAL A 116 10.87 1.13 8.04
N GLN A 117 11.52 0.91 9.18
CA GLN A 117 12.97 0.76 9.22
C GLN A 117 13.45 -0.49 8.48
N LEU A 118 12.68 -1.57 8.55
CA LEU A 118 12.93 -2.79 7.79
C LEU A 118 12.83 -2.50 6.28
N ALA A 119 11.81 -1.76 5.85
CA ALA A 119 11.61 -1.39 4.46
C ALA A 119 12.79 -0.59 3.90
N ARG A 120 13.27 0.39 4.67
CA ARG A 120 14.43 1.22 4.29
C ARG A 120 15.70 0.41 4.20
N LYS A 121 15.98 -0.39 5.21
CA LYS A 121 17.23 -1.15 5.31
C LYS A 121 17.41 -2.14 4.15
N PHE A 122 16.30 -2.71 3.68
CA PHE A 122 16.31 -3.70 2.62
C PHE A 122 15.80 -3.18 1.27
N GLU A 123 15.49 -1.88 1.18
CA GLU A 123 14.91 -1.24 -0.01
C GLU A 123 13.67 -1.98 -0.53
N SER A 124 12.81 -2.39 0.39
CA SER A 124 11.60 -3.14 0.09
C SER A 124 10.51 -2.23 -0.47
N SER A 125 10.39 -2.16 -1.79
CA SER A 125 9.31 -1.39 -2.44
C SER A 125 7.92 -1.90 -2.06
N LEU A 126 7.76 -3.22 -1.89
CA LEU A 126 6.49 -3.83 -1.48
C LEU A 126 6.07 -3.41 -0.08
N LEU A 127 7.02 -3.35 0.87
CA LEU A 127 6.74 -2.91 2.23
C LEU A 127 6.50 -1.40 2.29
N VAL A 128 7.25 -0.60 1.54
CA VAL A 128 7.00 0.85 1.40
C VAL A 128 5.59 1.12 0.90
N GLU A 129 5.17 0.43 -0.16
CA GLU A 129 3.83 0.62 -0.75
C GLU A 129 2.71 0.17 0.19
N ALA A 130 2.87 -0.97 0.87
CA ALA A 130 1.91 -1.45 1.85
C ALA A 130 1.77 -0.50 3.05
N LEU A 131 2.89 0.02 3.55
CA LEU A 131 2.91 0.96 4.69
C LEU A 131 2.39 2.35 4.30
N SER A 132 2.72 2.84 3.10
CA SER A 132 2.21 4.10 2.57
C SER A 132 0.69 4.05 2.43
N THR A 133 0.19 2.98 1.81
CA THR A 133 -1.26 2.77 1.66
C THR A 133 -1.94 2.64 3.03
N PHE A 134 -1.35 1.90 3.97
CA PHE A 134 -1.87 1.82 5.33
C PHE A 134 -1.97 3.20 5.98
N TRP A 135 -0.90 4.01 5.92
CA TRP A 135 -0.86 5.35 6.49
C TRP A 135 -1.93 6.26 5.89
N ASP A 136 -2.06 6.30 4.56
CA ASP A 136 -3.03 7.14 3.88
C ASP A 136 -4.48 6.85 4.30
N HIS A 137 -4.80 5.58 4.55
CA HIS A 137 -6.15 5.15 4.94
C HIS A 137 -6.44 5.28 6.44
N THR A 138 -5.41 5.38 7.28
CA THR A 138 -5.57 5.27 8.74
C THR A 138 -5.10 6.49 9.52
N LYS A 139 -4.39 7.44 8.89
CA LYS A 139 -3.86 8.65 9.54
C LYS A 139 -4.90 9.42 10.36
N ASP A 140 -6.11 9.58 9.84
CA ASP A 140 -7.17 10.32 10.53
C ASP A 140 -7.68 9.57 11.76
N LYS A 141 -7.70 8.24 11.70
CA LYS A 141 -8.07 7.38 12.82
C LYS A 141 -6.99 7.37 13.89
N ILE A 142 -5.71 7.28 13.50
CA ILE A 142 -4.57 7.39 14.41
C ILE A 142 -4.58 8.74 15.12
N ASN A 143 -4.80 9.84 14.39
CA ASN A 143 -4.86 11.20 14.96
C ASN A 143 -5.95 11.37 16.04
N ARG A 144 -7.06 10.61 15.97
CA ARG A 144 -8.16 10.66 16.94
C ARG A 144 -7.91 9.83 18.20
N HIS A 145 -7.10 8.76 18.09
CA HIS A 145 -6.94 7.75 19.13
C HIS A 145 -5.56 7.72 19.79
N GLU A 146 -4.53 8.33 19.19
CA GLU A 146 -3.19 8.43 19.75
C GLU A 146 -3.02 9.72 20.56
N LYS A 147 -2.14 9.70 21.58
CA LYS A 147 -1.76 10.93 22.29
C LYS A 147 -0.98 11.87 21.37
N SER A 148 -1.19 13.17 21.52
CA SER A 148 -0.54 14.21 20.72
C SER A 148 1.00 14.10 20.75
N GLU A 149 1.58 13.77 21.90
CA GLU A 149 3.02 13.60 22.09
C GLU A 149 3.64 12.51 21.20
N TYR A 150 2.85 11.50 20.82
CA TYR A 150 3.33 10.37 20.01
C TYR A 150 2.98 10.48 18.53
N LEU A 151 2.21 11.49 18.12
CA LEU A 151 1.91 11.73 16.70
C LEU A 151 3.16 12.09 15.90
N ALA A 152 4.16 12.70 16.55
CA ALA A 152 5.44 13.03 15.92
C ALA A 152 6.19 11.78 15.43
N ASP A 153 6.16 10.69 16.20
CA ASP A 153 6.81 9.43 15.84
C ASP A 153 6.18 8.80 14.59
N TRP A 154 4.84 8.84 14.52
CA TRP A 154 4.08 8.39 13.37
C TRP A 154 4.41 9.18 12.11
N LYS A 155 4.39 10.51 12.20
CA LYS A 155 4.72 11.40 11.07
C LYS A 155 6.15 11.18 10.59
N LYS A 156 7.12 11.14 11.50
CA LYS A 156 8.53 10.89 11.18
C LYS A 156 8.75 9.53 10.51
N ALA A 157 7.99 8.50 10.91
CA ALA A 157 8.03 7.20 10.25
C ALA A 157 7.35 7.24 8.87
N ALA A 158 6.24 7.96 8.71
CA ALA A 158 5.56 8.11 7.43
C ALA A 158 6.39 8.92 6.41
N GLU A 159 7.03 10.01 6.83
CA GLU A 159 7.96 10.80 6.01
C GLU A 159 9.07 9.91 5.44
N LYS A 160 9.66 9.06 6.29
CA LYS A 160 10.67 8.07 5.88
C LYS A 160 10.16 7.05 4.84
N VAL A 161 8.87 6.72 4.86
CA VAL A 161 8.23 5.88 3.82
C VAL A 161 8.10 6.66 2.53
N GLN A 162 7.67 7.92 2.59
CA GLN A 162 7.51 8.80 1.44
C GLN A 162 8.85 9.09 0.75
N GLU A 163 9.90 9.43 1.49
CA GLU A 163 11.27 9.57 0.96
C GLU A 163 11.71 8.33 0.18
N SER A 164 11.42 7.15 0.72
CA SER A 164 11.77 5.86 0.09
C SER A 164 10.91 5.55 -1.13
N HIS A 165 9.72 6.15 -1.23
CA HIS A 165 8.81 6.03 -2.36
C HIS A 165 9.19 7.01 -3.48
N GLU A 166 9.63 8.23 -3.14
CA GLU A 166 10.00 9.29 -4.08
C GLU A 166 11.34 9.03 -4.78
N ILE A 167 12.26 8.29 -4.15
CA ILE A 167 13.51 7.81 -4.78
C ILE A 167 13.24 6.84 -5.94
N ARG A 168 12.00 6.35 -6.13
CA ARG A 168 11.56 5.72 -7.38
C ARG A 168 10.94 6.81 -8.26
N PRO A 169 11.73 7.50 -9.10
CA PRO A 169 11.20 8.65 -9.81
C PRO A 169 10.26 8.16 -10.90
N LEU A 170 9.47 9.09 -11.41
CA LEU A 170 8.67 9.04 -12.64
C LEU A 170 9.35 8.40 -13.89
N ALA A 171 10.60 7.94 -13.80
CA ALA A 171 11.35 7.24 -14.83
C ALA A 171 10.75 5.88 -15.23
N ALA A 172 9.94 5.22 -14.37
CA ALA A 172 9.31 3.95 -14.71
C ALA A 172 8.01 4.10 -15.53
N SER A 173 7.50 5.32 -15.73
CA SER A 173 6.22 5.56 -16.43
C SER A 173 6.36 5.98 -17.90
N ILE A 174 7.58 6.20 -18.42
CA ILE A 174 7.80 6.63 -19.81
C ILE A 174 8.86 5.77 -20.48
N GLN A 175 8.62 4.46 -20.53
CA GLN A 175 9.09 3.63 -21.63
C GLN A 175 7.90 2.87 -22.24
N GLN A 176 6.81 3.58 -22.50
CA GLN A 176 5.96 3.20 -23.61
C GLN A 176 6.77 3.45 -24.88
N ARG A 177 7.38 2.36 -25.37
CA ARG A 177 7.93 2.28 -26.72
C ARG A 177 6.92 2.93 -27.68
N HIS A 178 7.30 4.04 -28.30
CA HIS A 178 6.68 4.49 -29.55
C HIS A 178 7.03 3.46 -30.63
N GLY A 179 6.33 2.32 -30.59
CA GLY A 179 6.22 1.41 -31.71
C GLY A 179 5.44 2.12 -32.80
N ARG A 180 6.13 2.45 -33.90
CA ARG A 180 5.55 2.89 -35.17
C ARG A 180 4.21 2.17 -35.42
N ALA A 181 3.16 2.96 -35.55
CA ALA A 181 1.86 2.49 -35.99
C ALA A 181 2.01 1.79 -37.35
N ARG A 182 1.77 0.47 -37.39
CA ARG A 182 1.34 -0.22 -38.60
C ARG A 182 -0.18 -0.28 -38.56
N PRO A 183 -0.89 0.04 -39.65
CA PRO A 183 -2.34 -0.05 -39.68
C PRO A 183 -2.76 -1.53 -39.61
N ALA A 184 -3.68 -1.85 -38.69
CA ALA A 184 -4.33 -3.16 -38.61
C ALA A 184 -5.41 -3.29 -39.71
N PRO A 185 -5.69 -4.51 -40.20
CA PRO A 185 -6.54 -4.73 -41.36
C PRO A 185 -8.01 -4.47 -41.03
N VAL A 186 -8.74 -3.99 -42.04
CA VAL A 186 -10.19 -3.77 -42.04
C VAL A 186 -10.89 -5.11 -41.82
N VAL A 187 -11.51 -5.28 -40.65
CA VAL A 187 -12.45 -6.38 -40.39
C VAL A 187 -13.87 -5.80 -40.45
N LYS A 188 -14.62 -6.20 -41.48
CA LYS A 188 -16.04 -5.88 -41.63
C LYS A 188 -16.84 -6.75 -40.66
N TYR A 189 -17.43 -6.16 -39.62
CA TYR A 189 -18.51 -6.80 -38.87
C TYR A 189 -19.85 -6.19 -39.26
N GLY A 190 -20.72 -7.09 -39.74
CA GLY A 190 -22.06 -6.78 -40.20
C GLY A 190 -22.96 -6.23 -39.10
N ARG A 191 -23.91 -5.41 -39.55
CA ARG A 191 -24.99 -4.80 -38.76
C ARG A 191 -25.66 -5.81 -37.84
N ARG A 192 -25.70 -5.51 -36.55
CA ARG A 192 -26.87 -5.78 -35.70
C ARG A 192 -27.25 -4.49 -34.98
N LYS A 193 -28.50 -4.06 -35.23
CA LYS A 193 -29.14 -2.93 -34.57
C LYS A 193 -29.25 -3.23 -33.07
N VAL A 194 -28.74 -2.32 -32.25
CA VAL A 194 -29.20 -2.16 -30.87
C VAL A 194 -29.41 -0.67 -30.69
N ASP A 195 -30.67 -0.27 -30.54
CA ASP A 195 -31.08 1.12 -30.36
C ASP A 195 -30.73 1.55 -28.93
N PHE A 196 -29.62 2.25 -28.76
CA PHE A 196 -29.41 3.13 -27.60
C PHE A 196 -29.51 4.57 -28.11
N LYS A 197 -30.66 5.20 -27.87
CA LYS A 197 -30.81 6.65 -28.00
C LYS A 197 -29.91 7.32 -26.97
N LEU A 198 -28.82 7.91 -27.44
CA LEU A 198 -28.08 8.95 -26.74
C LEU A 198 -28.66 10.29 -27.17
N GLU A 199 -29.38 10.96 -26.28
CA GLU A 199 -29.71 12.37 -26.47
C GLU A 199 -28.42 13.19 -26.31
N VAL A 200 -28.08 13.92 -27.37
CA VAL A 200 -26.97 14.87 -27.41
C VAL A 200 -27.52 16.24 -27.02
N PRO A 201 -27.00 16.92 -25.98
CA PRO A 201 -27.25 18.34 -25.84
C PRO A 201 -26.41 19.09 -26.88
N VAL A 202 -27.10 19.91 -27.68
CA VAL A 202 -26.50 20.85 -28.63
C VAL A 202 -25.70 21.89 -27.85
N PHE A 203 -24.37 21.87 -27.98
CA PHE A 203 -23.54 23.00 -27.58
C PHE A 203 -23.61 24.08 -28.66
N ALA A 204 -24.39 25.12 -28.40
CA ALA A 204 -24.28 26.38 -29.12
C ALA A 204 -23.06 27.16 -28.58
N ASN A 205 -22.16 27.52 -29.49
CA ASN A 205 -21.07 28.44 -29.23
C ASN A 205 -21.63 29.86 -29.07
N PRO A 206 -21.19 30.63 -28.05
CA PRO A 206 -20.82 32.01 -28.34
C PRO A 206 -19.57 32.44 -27.58
N ALA A 207 -18.50 32.67 -28.34
CA ALA A 207 -17.55 33.71 -27.98
C ALA A 207 -18.22 35.08 -28.20
N CYS A 208 -17.83 36.06 -27.37
CA CYS A 208 -18.25 37.47 -27.35
C CYS A 208 -19.43 37.83 -26.43
N ALA A 209 -19.16 38.00 -25.14
CA ALA A 209 -19.58 39.17 -24.33
C ALA A 209 -18.94 39.10 -22.91
N HIS A 210 -18.14 40.10 -22.55
CA HIS A 210 -17.92 40.51 -21.14
C HIS A 210 -18.97 41.58 -20.78
N PRO A 211 -19.16 41.99 -19.51
CA PRO A 211 -19.10 41.27 -18.22
C PRO A 211 -20.37 41.55 -17.37
N VAL A 212 -20.83 40.64 -16.49
CA VAL A 212 -21.65 41.04 -15.33
C VAL A 212 -21.32 40.15 -14.14
N ILE A 213 -20.78 40.77 -13.09
CA ILE A 213 -20.63 40.18 -11.76
C ILE A 213 -22.01 40.19 -11.10
N VAL A 214 -22.60 39.02 -10.87
CA VAL A 214 -23.74 38.84 -9.94
C VAL A 214 -23.42 37.65 -9.02
N PRO A 215 -23.53 37.78 -7.69
CA PRO A 215 -23.11 36.74 -6.76
C PRO A 215 -24.18 35.65 -6.67
N VAL A 216 -23.98 34.55 -7.40
CA VAL A 216 -24.79 33.34 -7.21
C VAL A 216 -24.25 32.60 -5.99
N ARG A 217 -25.07 32.57 -4.93
CA ARG A 217 -24.85 31.76 -3.73
C ARG A 217 -24.85 30.27 -4.12
N TYR A 218 -23.69 29.71 -4.42
CA TYR A 218 -23.53 28.25 -4.51
C TYR A 218 -23.57 27.66 -3.10
N ARG A 219 -24.52 26.75 -2.85
CA ARG A 219 -24.55 25.93 -1.63
C ARG A 219 -23.28 25.10 -1.58
N ARG A 220 -22.48 25.36 -0.54
CA ARG A 220 -21.16 24.77 -0.28
C ARG A 220 -21.18 23.22 -0.25
N ASP A 221 -22.33 22.62 0.02
CA ASP A 221 -22.48 21.20 0.30
C ASP A 221 -22.43 20.31 -0.96
N GLU A 222 -22.98 20.76 -2.10
CA GLU A 222 -23.05 19.94 -3.32
C GLU A 222 -21.67 19.72 -3.99
N TYR A 223 -20.73 20.65 -3.79
CA TYR A 223 -19.38 20.53 -4.32
C TYR A 223 -18.55 19.46 -3.58
N PHE A 224 -18.70 19.39 -2.26
CA PHE A 224 -17.98 18.39 -1.44
C PHE A 224 -18.55 16.98 -1.63
N ASP A 225 -19.86 16.84 -1.79
CA ASP A 225 -20.47 15.54 -2.10
C ASP A 225 -20.01 14.99 -3.46
N LYS A 226 -19.87 15.87 -4.46
CA LYS A 226 -19.34 15.49 -5.77
C LYS A 226 -17.87 15.08 -5.70
N LEU A 227 -17.05 15.78 -4.92
CA LEU A 227 -15.66 15.40 -4.68
C LEU A 227 -15.53 14.08 -3.92
N ASN A 228 -16.34 13.86 -2.88
CA ASN A 228 -16.37 12.61 -2.12
C ASN A 228 -16.79 11.43 -3.01
N LYS A 229 -17.77 11.64 -3.89
CA LYS A 229 -18.22 10.63 -4.86
C LYS A 229 -17.13 10.30 -5.88
N ILE A 230 -16.40 11.29 -6.38
CA ILE A 230 -15.28 11.09 -7.30
C ILE A 230 -14.13 10.33 -6.60
N GLN A 231 -13.79 10.69 -5.36
CA GLN A 231 -12.76 10.00 -4.59
C GLN A 231 -13.15 8.55 -4.26
N TYR A 232 -14.44 8.30 -3.97
CA TYR A 232 -14.97 6.97 -3.78
C TYR A 232 -14.85 6.13 -5.07
N GLN A 233 -15.23 6.70 -6.22
CA GLN A 233 -15.11 6.02 -7.52
C GLN A 233 -13.64 5.75 -7.90
N GLN A 234 -12.73 6.67 -7.61
CA GLN A 234 -11.28 6.44 -7.82
C GLN A 234 -10.75 5.32 -6.92
N ARG A 235 -11.25 5.21 -5.69
CA ARG A 235 -10.89 4.14 -4.75
C ARG A 235 -11.39 2.78 -5.24
N GLU A 236 -12.65 2.70 -5.64
CA GLU A 236 -13.26 1.48 -6.18
C GLU A 236 -12.55 1.03 -7.48
N MET A 237 -12.19 2.00 -8.34
CA MET A 237 -11.41 1.73 -9.54
C MET A 237 -9.98 1.25 -9.23
N LYS A 238 -9.35 1.77 -8.17
CA LYS A 238 -8.04 1.29 -7.73
C LYS A 238 -8.10 -0.13 -7.18
N GLU A 239 -9.11 -0.45 -6.38
CA GLU A 239 -9.31 -1.81 -5.84
C GLU A 239 -9.63 -2.84 -6.93
N THR A 240 -10.43 -2.45 -7.92
CA THR A 240 -10.70 -3.31 -9.08
C THR A 240 -9.46 -3.52 -9.93
N LEU A 241 -8.62 -2.49 -10.15
CA LEU A 241 -7.33 -2.63 -10.82
C LEU A 241 -6.34 -3.51 -10.04
N GLU A 242 -6.31 -3.42 -8.71
CA GLU A 242 -5.50 -4.30 -7.86
C GLU A 242 -5.94 -5.77 -7.98
N ASN A 243 -7.25 -6.02 -8.02
CA ASN A 243 -7.82 -7.35 -8.23
C ASN A 243 -7.56 -7.89 -9.65
N VAL A 244 -7.70 -7.05 -10.67
CA VAL A 244 -7.39 -7.41 -12.07
C VAL A 244 -5.91 -7.71 -12.25
N ASN A 245 -5.00 -6.93 -11.65
CA ASN A 245 -3.57 -7.25 -11.66
C ASN A 245 -3.29 -8.59 -10.97
N GLY A 246 -3.95 -8.88 -9.84
CA GLY A 246 -3.85 -10.18 -9.18
C GLY A 246 -4.31 -11.34 -10.06
N LYS A 247 -5.34 -11.15 -10.90
CA LYS A 247 -5.80 -12.15 -11.87
C LYS A 247 -4.87 -12.26 -13.08
N LEU A 248 -4.31 -11.15 -13.55
CA LEU A 248 -3.38 -11.12 -14.68
C LEU A 248 -2.08 -11.84 -14.36
N ASP A 249 -1.56 -11.64 -13.15
CA ASP A 249 -0.38 -12.35 -12.64
C ASP A 249 -0.60 -13.88 -12.57
N ARG A 250 -1.85 -14.33 -12.31
CA ARG A 250 -2.21 -15.76 -12.33
C ARG A 250 -2.23 -16.32 -13.74
N LEU A 251 -2.66 -15.55 -14.74
CA LEU A 251 -2.70 -15.99 -16.14
C LEU A 251 -1.31 -16.03 -16.79
N ILE A 252 -0.47 -15.03 -16.53
CA ILE A 252 0.90 -14.99 -17.05
C ILE A 252 1.72 -16.18 -16.51
N ARG A 253 1.42 -16.65 -15.30
CA ARG A 253 2.12 -17.77 -14.66
C ARG A 253 1.55 -19.15 -15.03
N GLY A 254 0.31 -19.24 -15.51
CA GLY A 254 -0.29 -20.47 -16.04
C GLY A 254 0.01 -20.74 -17.52
N ALA A 255 0.69 -19.80 -18.20
CA ALA A 255 1.07 -19.89 -19.60
C ALA A 255 2.51 -20.37 -19.83
N TYR A 256 3.20 -20.84 -18.78
CA TYR A 256 4.52 -21.48 -18.82
C TYR A 256 4.48 -22.86 -18.16
#